data_AF-A0A2A4Q9W7-F1
#
_entry.id   AF-A0A2A4Q9W7-F1
#
_cell.length_a   1.000
_cell.length_b   1.000
_cell.length_c   1.000
_cell.angle_alpha   90.00
_cell.angle_beta   90.00
_cell.angle_gamma   90.00
#
_symmetry.space_group_name_H-M   'P 1'
#
loop_
_entity.id
_entity.type
_entity.pdbx_description
1 polymer ?
#
loop_
_entity_poly.entity_id
_entity_poly.type
_entity_poly.pdbx_seq_one_letter_code
_entity_poly.pdbx_strand_id
1 'polypeptide(L)'
;MPATKAWSDRLELKTVCDLDGDGARRFGALYEADAVFTDYEEMLANADIDAVATLIPRERHAEQVLMALEHGKHVLIEKPMAATLEDALKICEAAESKGLHVLALRPTCFIPDSAGLCDWCQMGPSERCLWFAQLVPAWGLGRVPLRPPTSVGFIRAGPAECPAWPVMDSSR
;
A
#
# COMPACT_ATOMS: atom_id res chain seq x y z
N MET A 1 9.53 12.73 -4.85
CA MET A 1 8.78 11.79 -5.74
C MET A 1 7.68 12.55 -6.48
N PRO A 2 7.22 12.13 -7.68
CA PRO A 2 6.11 12.79 -8.38
C PRO A 2 4.83 12.88 -7.53
N ALA A 3 4.54 11.86 -6.71
CA ALA A 3 3.39 11.85 -5.83
C ALA A 3 3.48 12.90 -4.71
N THR A 4 4.64 13.10 -4.08
CA THR A 4 4.80 14.06 -2.98
C THR A 4 4.66 15.52 -3.44
N LYS A 5 5.00 15.82 -4.71
CA LYS A 5 4.85 17.18 -5.28
C LYS A 5 3.41 17.67 -5.32
N ALA A 6 2.42 16.78 -5.46
CA ALA A 6 1.02 17.15 -5.44
C ALA A 6 0.49 17.48 -4.03
N TRP A 7 1.26 17.16 -2.99
CA TRP A 7 0.91 17.30 -1.58
C TRP A 7 2.00 18.04 -0.81
N SER A 8 2.77 18.92 -1.46
CA SER A 8 3.92 19.61 -0.85
C SER A 8 3.53 20.55 0.29
N ASP A 9 2.25 20.91 0.42
CA ASP A 9 1.69 21.63 1.55
C ASP A 9 1.48 20.74 2.80
N ARG A 10 1.58 19.42 2.65
CA ARG A 10 1.30 18.43 3.71
C ARG A 10 2.40 17.39 3.90
N LEU A 11 3.28 17.20 2.92
CA LEU A 11 4.32 16.18 2.90
C LEU A 11 5.62 16.77 2.36
N GLU A 12 6.68 16.57 3.14
CA GLU A 12 8.05 16.92 2.78
C GLU A 12 8.93 15.66 2.94
N LEU A 13 9.90 15.48 2.06
CA LEU A 13 10.91 14.42 2.19
C LEU A 13 12.09 14.96 2.98
N LYS A 14 12.19 14.63 4.27
CA LYS A 14 13.31 15.09 5.11
C LYS A 14 14.57 14.25 4.91
N THR A 15 14.43 12.94 4.81
CA THR A 15 15.57 12.02 4.80
C THR A 15 15.41 10.87 3.83
N VAL A 16 16.54 10.30 3.43
CA VAL A 16 16.62 9.08 2.60
C VAL A 16 17.59 8.11 3.24
N CYS A 17 17.24 6.83 3.32
CA CYS A 17 18.12 5.78 3.82
C CYS A 17 18.18 4.63 2.81
N ASP A 18 19.39 4.23 2.43
CA ASP A 18 19.65 3.03 1.65
C ASP A 18 21.02 2.46 2.01
N LEU A 19 21.20 1.15 1.89
CA LEU A 19 22.52 0.51 2.03
C LEU A 19 23.48 0.98 0.93
N ASP A 20 22.96 1.26 -0.28
CA ASP A 20 23.71 1.95 -1.34
C ASP A 20 23.73 3.46 -1.07
N GLY A 21 24.76 3.92 -0.37
CA GLY A 21 24.93 5.34 -0.07
C GLY A 21 25.05 6.24 -1.30
N ASP A 22 25.54 5.73 -2.45
CA ASP A 22 25.55 6.51 -3.70
C ASP A 22 24.15 6.65 -4.28
N GLY A 23 23.38 5.56 -4.29
CA GLY A 23 21.97 5.55 -4.66
C GLY A 23 21.15 6.51 -3.79
N ALA A 24 21.32 6.42 -2.47
CA ALA A 24 20.65 7.28 -1.50
C ALA A 24 20.98 8.77 -1.73
N ARG A 25 22.26 9.10 -1.98
CA ARG A 25 22.69 10.48 -2.29
C ARG A 25 22.07 11.00 -3.58
N ARG A 26 22.04 10.19 -4.65
CA ARG A 26 21.42 10.58 -5.93
C ARG A 26 19.93 10.83 -5.75
N PHE A 27 19.24 9.96 -5.02
CA PHE A 27 17.81 10.10 -4.77
C PHE A 27 17.50 11.31 -3.87
N GLY A 28 18.27 11.49 -2.80
CA GLY A 28 18.18 12.66 -1.92
C GLY A 28 18.40 13.97 -2.67
N ALA A 29 19.41 14.05 -3.54
CA ALA A 29 19.64 15.24 -4.36
C ALA A 29 18.52 15.51 -5.37
N LEU A 30 17.91 14.47 -5.96
CA LEU A 30 16.81 14.61 -6.92
C LEU A 30 15.53 15.16 -6.26
N TYR A 31 15.34 14.91 -4.97
CA TYR A 31 14.13 15.26 -4.23
C TYR A 31 14.37 16.18 -3.03
N GLU A 32 15.55 16.80 -2.98
CA GLU A 32 15.92 17.85 -2.02
C GLU A 32 15.75 17.39 -0.56
N ALA A 33 16.17 16.16 -0.24
CA ALA A 33 16.19 15.67 1.14
C ALA A 33 17.29 16.37 1.96
N ASP A 34 16.98 16.73 3.21
CA ASP A 34 17.89 17.40 4.12
C ASP A 34 19.09 16.53 4.52
N ALA A 35 18.87 15.21 4.63
CA ALA A 35 19.92 14.28 5.04
C ALA A 35 19.79 12.90 4.37
N VAL A 36 20.93 12.21 4.31
CA VAL A 36 21.05 10.86 3.76
C VAL A 36 21.73 9.96 4.78
N PHE A 37 21.15 8.79 5.00
CA PHE A 37 21.63 7.78 5.93
C PHE A 37 21.96 6.47 5.19
N THR A 38 22.86 5.68 5.77
CA THR A 38 23.14 4.31 5.33
C THR A 38 22.81 3.27 6.41
N ASP A 39 22.42 3.74 7.59
CA ASP A 39 21.95 2.94 8.70
C ASP A 39 20.52 3.37 9.06
N TYR A 40 19.62 2.40 9.11
CA TYR A 40 18.20 2.65 9.27
C TYR A 40 17.84 2.99 10.72
N GLU A 41 18.48 2.36 11.69
CA GLU A 41 18.25 2.63 13.11
C GLU A 41 18.79 4.01 13.48
N GLU A 42 19.97 4.37 12.99
CA GLU A 42 20.54 5.72 13.13
C GLU A 42 19.60 6.78 12.54
N MET A 43 19.02 6.53 11.36
CA MET A 43 18.03 7.43 10.78
C MET A 43 16.80 7.57 11.68
N LEU A 44 16.23 6.47 12.17
CA LEU A 44 15.04 6.50 13.01
C LEU A 44 15.25 7.26 14.33
N ALA A 45 16.44 7.15 14.91
CA ALA A 45 16.80 7.80 16.17
C ALA A 45 17.11 9.30 16.01
N ASN A 46 17.73 9.71 14.90
CA ASN A 46 18.29 11.06 14.75
C ASN A 46 17.54 11.95 13.76
N ALA A 47 16.73 11.38 12.86
CA ALA A 47 15.99 12.17 11.88
C ALA A 47 14.72 12.79 12.49
N ASP A 48 14.50 14.06 12.16
CA ASP A 48 13.26 14.79 12.44
C ASP A 48 12.18 14.40 11.40
N ILE A 49 11.59 13.22 11.62
CA ILE A 49 10.55 12.62 10.75
C ILE A 49 9.42 12.02 11.59
N ASP A 50 8.19 12.15 11.09
CA ASP A 50 7.00 11.55 11.71
C ASP A 50 6.70 10.14 11.18
N ALA A 51 7.08 9.88 9.92
CA ALA A 51 6.72 8.65 9.21
C ALA A 51 7.85 8.18 8.28
N VAL A 52 7.88 6.88 8.00
CA VAL A 52 8.81 6.26 7.04
C VAL A 52 8.04 5.54 5.93
N ALA A 53 8.61 5.56 4.72
CA ALA A 53 8.13 4.75 3.60
C ALA A 53 9.10 3.58 3.36
N THR A 54 8.66 2.36 3.67
CA THR A 54 9.46 1.13 3.52
C THR A 54 9.25 0.54 2.12
N LEU A 55 10.22 0.76 1.23
CA LEU A 55 10.18 0.39 -0.20
C LEU A 55 11.26 -0.65 -0.54
N ILE A 56 11.41 -1.67 0.29
CA ILE A 56 12.52 -2.64 0.23
C ILE A 56 11.99 -4.05 -0.13
N PRO A 57 12.87 -5.07 -0.27
CA PRO A 57 12.40 -6.45 -0.42
C PRO A 57 11.52 -6.91 0.75
N ARG A 58 10.43 -7.61 0.42
CA ARG A 58 9.37 -7.99 1.37
C ARG A 58 9.86 -8.80 2.57
N GLU A 59 10.98 -9.51 2.45
CA GLU A 59 11.57 -10.34 3.50
C GLU A 59 12.05 -9.51 4.69
N ARG A 60 12.33 -8.22 4.48
CA ARG A 60 12.82 -7.30 5.52
C ARG A 60 11.75 -6.35 6.05
N HIS A 61 10.53 -6.44 5.53
CA HIS A 61 9.43 -5.56 5.91
C HIS A 61 9.14 -5.60 7.42
N ALA A 62 8.91 -6.80 7.97
CA ALA A 62 8.53 -6.93 9.37
C ALA A 62 9.56 -6.36 10.33
N GLU A 63 10.84 -6.68 10.12
CA GLU A 63 11.96 -6.16 10.90
C GLU A 63 11.99 -4.63 10.89
N GLN A 64 11.97 -4.00 9.71
CA GLN A 64 12.06 -2.54 9.61
C GLN A 64 10.81 -1.80 10.06
N VAL A 65 9.62 -2.38 9.86
CA VAL A 65 8.37 -1.77 10.32
C VAL A 65 8.30 -1.81 11.84
N LEU A 66 8.61 -2.96 12.45
CA LEU A 66 8.62 -3.07 13.91
C LEU A 66 9.65 -2.12 14.53
N MET A 67 10.84 -2.02 13.96
CA MET A 67 11.86 -1.06 14.40
C MET A 67 11.40 0.40 14.28
N ALA A 68 10.73 0.77 13.19
CA ALA A 68 10.19 2.12 13.03
C ALA A 68 9.08 2.42 14.06
N LEU A 69 8.19 1.46 14.30
CA LEU A 69 7.15 1.57 15.33
C LEU A 69 7.78 1.68 16.72
N GLU A 70 8.85 0.94 17.00
CA GLU A 70 9.61 1.06 18.25
C GLU A 70 10.12 2.48 18.48
N HIS A 71 10.58 3.14 17.43
CA HIS A 71 11.01 4.54 17.42
C HIS A 71 9.87 5.56 17.31
N GLY A 72 8.61 5.14 17.43
CA GLY A 72 7.47 6.05 17.45
C GLY A 72 7.07 6.58 16.07
N LYS A 73 7.49 5.94 14.98
CA LYS A 73 7.26 6.43 13.61
C LYS A 73 6.05 5.73 12.97
N HIS A 74 5.24 6.49 12.23
CA HIS A 74 4.22 5.91 11.36
C HIS A 74 4.88 5.22 10.16
N VAL A 75 4.24 4.20 9.58
CA VAL A 75 4.85 3.43 8.49
C VAL A 75 3.93 3.31 7.28
N LEU A 76 4.45 3.70 6.12
CA LEU A 76 3.89 3.40 4.82
C LEU A 76 4.70 2.27 4.20
N ILE A 77 4.11 1.09 4.03
CA ILE A 77 4.84 -0.11 3.61
C ILE A 77 4.43 -0.54 2.19
N GLU A 78 5.39 -0.87 1.34
CA GLU A 78 5.09 -1.51 0.05
C GLU A 78 4.38 -2.85 0.22
N LYS A 79 3.52 -3.20 -0.74
CA LYS A 79 2.82 -4.49 -0.69
C LYS A 79 3.73 -5.60 -1.25
N PRO A 80 3.75 -6.80 -0.62
CA PRO A 80 2.91 -7.23 0.51
C PRO A 80 3.41 -6.71 1.87
N MET A 81 2.49 -6.53 2.83
CA MET A 81 2.78 -6.01 4.18
C MET A 81 3.86 -6.79 4.94
N ALA A 82 3.94 -8.10 4.74
CA ALA A 82 5.01 -8.93 5.30
C ALA A 82 5.19 -10.19 4.46
N ALA A 83 6.25 -10.95 4.74
CA ALA A 83 6.50 -12.22 4.09
C ALA A 83 5.53 -13.33 4.54
N THR A 84 5.05 -13.26 5.79
CA THR A 84 4.15 -14.23 6.43
C THR A 84 2.96 -13.53 7.08
N LEU A 85 1.87 -14.28 7.34
CA LEU A 85 0.71 -13.77 8.07
C LEU A 85 1.05 -13.46 9.53
N GLU A 86 1.85 -14.30 10.18
CA GLU A 86 2.27 -14.11 11.57
C GLU A 86 3.01 -12.78 11.74
N ASP A 87 3.92 -12.46 10.84
CA ASP A 87 4.64 -11.19 10.88
C ASP A 87 3.73 -9.99 10.61
N ALA A 88 2.75 -10.14 9.70
CA ALA A 88 1.76 -9.09 9.47
C ALA A 88 0.91 -8.80 10.72
N LEU A 89 0.53 -9.85 11.47
CA LEU A 89 -0.21 -9.71 12.73
C LEU A 89 0.63 -9.02 13.80
N LYS A 90 1.91 -9.37 13.94
CA LYS A 90 2.85 -8.69 14.87
C LYS A 90 2.94 -7.19 14.58
N ILE A 91 3.01 -6.81 13.31
CA ILE A 91 3.03 -5.40 12.91
C ILE A 91 1.74 -4.69 13.34
N CYS A 92 0.57 -5.31 13.11
CA CYS A 92 -0.72 -4.73 13.51
C CYS A 92 -0.80 -4.52 15.03
N GLU A 93 -0.43 -5.53 15.82
CA GLU A 93 -0.43 -5.45 17.28
C GLU A 93 0.54 -4.38 17.80
N ALA A 94 1.73 -4.30 17.22
CA ALA A 94 2.72 -3.28 17.57
C ALA A 94 2.22 -1.86 17.24
N ALA A 95 1.56 -1.68 16.09
CA ALA A 95 0.99 -0.39 15.70
C ALA A 95 -0.14 0.03 16.64
N GLU A 96 -1.06 -0.89 16.94
CA GLU A 96 -2.20 -0.64 17.83
C GLU A 96 -1.75 -0.31 19.25
N SER A 97 -0.85 -1.12 19.82
CA SER A 97 -0.35 -0.92 21.18
C SER A 97 0.40 0.41 21.38
N LYS A 98 0.96 0.97 20.31
CA LYS A 98 1.68 2.26 20.33
C LYS A 98 0.83 3.45 19.86
N GLY A 99 -0.41 3.21 19.41
CA GLY A 99 -1.25 4.24 18.82
C GLY A 99 -0.70 4.82 17.52
N LEU A 100 0.06 4.02 16.77
CA LEU A 100 0.67 4.38 15.50
C LEU A 100 -0.12 3.81 14.32
N HIS A 101 0.16 4.33 13.13
CA HIS A 101 -0.50 3.90 11.90
C HIS A 101 0.47 3.20 10.98
N VAL A 102 0.05 2.05 10.45
CA VAL A 102 0.73 1.33 9.38
C VAL A 102 -0.22 1.20 8.20
N LEU A 103 0.21 1.66 7.02
CA LEU A 103 -0.55 1.57 5.77
C LEU A 103 0.21 0.72 4.77
N ALA A 104 -0.35 -0.43 4.39
CA ALA A 104 0.15 -1.21 3.27
C ALA A 104 -0.33 -0.60 1.93
N LEU A 105 0.62 -0.18 1.10
CA LEU A 105 0.40 0.49 -0.17
C LEU A 105 -0.43 -0.36 -1.14
N ARG A 106 -1.73 -0.08 -1.15
CA ARG A 106 -2.70 -0.65 -2.09
C ARG A 106 -3.36 0.49 -2.87
N PRO A 107 -2.65 1.08 -3.85
CA PRO A 107 -3.14 2.24 -4.58
C PRO A 107 -4.49 1.97 -5.29
N THR A 108 -4.77 0.72 -5.63
CA THR A 108 -6.03 0.32 -6.28
C THR A 108 -7.27 0.60 -5.43
N CYS A 109 -7.19 0.54 -4.10
CA CYS A 109 -8.32 0.90 -3.24
C CYS A 109 -8.66 2.40 -3.24
N PHE A 110 -7.77 3.24 -3.76
CA PHE A 110 -7.98 4.69 -3.89
C PHE A 110 -8.38 5.09 -5.31
N ILE A 111 -8.52 4.13 -6.23
CA ILE A 111 -9.06 4.39 -7.57
C ILE A 111 -10.60 4.39 -7.45
N PRO A 112 -11.30 5.44 -7.92
CA PRO A 112 -12.75 5.56 -7.80
C PRO A 112 -13.54 4.33 -8.27
N ASP A 113 -13.03 3.65 -9.30
CA ASP A 113 -13.65 2.45 -9.88
C ASP A 113 -13.70 1.27 -8.88
N SER A 114 -12.69 1.14 -8.01
CA SER A 114 -12.68 0.11 -6.96
C SER A 114 -13.63 0.43 -5.81
N ALA A 115 -13.87 1.72 -5.53
CA ALA A 115 -14.87 2.15 -4.55
C ALA A 115 -16.29 1.84 -5.05
N GLY A 116 -16.59 2.13 -6.33
CA GLY A 116 -17.90 1.80 -6.92
C GLY A 116 -18.22 0.30 -6.95
N LEU A 117 -17.19 -0.56 -7.04
CA LEU A 117 -17.36 -2.01 -6.89
C LEU A 117 -17.74 -2.39 -5.45
N CYS A 118 -17.12 -1.76 -4.45
CA CYS A 118 -17.44 -2.00 -3.05
C CYS A 118 -18.89 -1.61 -2.75
N ASP A 119 -19.32 -0.44 -3.22
CA ASP A 119 -20.71 0.02 -3.11
C ASP A 119 -21.67 -0.99 -3.75
N TRP A 120 -21.33 -1.52 -4.92
CA TRP A 120 -22.15 -2.51 -5.61
C TRP A 120 -22.23 -3.85 -4.89
N CYS A 121 -21.13 -4.35 -4.32
CA CYS A 121 -21.16 -5.55 -3.47
C CYS A 121 -22.01 -5.35 -2.20
N GLN A 122 -22.03 -4.14 -1.65
CA GLN A 122 -22.82 -3.79 -0.46
C GLN A 122 -24.33 -3.64 -0.76
N MET A 123 -24.73 -3.43 -2.02
CA MET A 123 -26.15 -3.40 -2.44
C MET A 123 -26.85 -4.76 -2.32
N GLY A 124 -26.14 -5.81 -1.89
CA GLY A 124 -26.64 -7.17 -1.73
C GLY A 124 -26.33 -8.07 -2.93
N PRO A 125 -26.56 -9.38 -2.81
CA PRO A 125 -26.29 -10.31 -3.91
C PRO A 125 -27.11 -9.92 -5.13
N SER A 126 -26.45 -9.48 -6.20
CA SER A 126 -27.06 -9.54 -7.51
C SER A 126 -27.05 -11.01 -7.94
N GLU A 127 -28.19 -11.56 -8.37
CA GLU A 127 -28.29 -12.94 -8.88
C GLU A 127 -27.44 -13.21 -10.15
N ARG A 128 -26.54 -12.29 -10.52
CA ARG A 128 -26.04 -12.12 -11.89
C ARG A 128 -24.53 -11.91 -11.96
N CYS A 129 -23.81 -12.06 -10.85
CA CYS A 129 -22.35 -11.97 -10.83
C CYS A 129 -21.70 -13.31 -10.51
N LEU A 130 -21.28 -14.02 -11.56
CA LEU A 130 -20.55 -15.28 -11.40
C LEU A 130 -19.04 -15.07 -11.30
N TRP A 131 -18.52 -13.99 -11.89
CA TRP A 131 -17.09 -13.70 -11.92
C TRP A 131 -16.83 -12.22 -12.15
N PHE A 132 -15.84 -11.67 -11.45
CA PHE A 132 -15.37 -10.30 -11.59
C PHE A 132 -13.85 -10.30 -11.78
N ALA A 133 -13.36 -9.50 -12.73
CA ALA A 133 -11.94 -9.20 -12.85
C ALA A 133 -11.74 -7.72 -13.12
N GLN A 134 -10.94 -7.09 -12.26
CA GLN A 134 -10.41 -5.76 -12.52
C GLN A 134 -9.12 -5.92 -13.32
N LEU A 135 -9.16 -5.59 -14.61
CA LEU A 135 -7.97 -5.44 -15.42
C LEU A 135 -7.34 -4.09 -15.08
N VAL A 136 -6.41 -4.09 -14.13
CA VAL A 136 -5.50 -2.95 -13.94
C VAL A 136 -4.44 -3.08 -15.04
N PRO A 137 -4.27 -2.09 -15.94
CA PRO A 137 -3.14 -2.10 -16.86
C PRO A 137 -1.86 -2.13 -16.02
N ALA A 138 -1.15 -3.26 -16.04
CA ALA A 138 0.13 -3.37 -15.38
C ALA A 138 1.09 -2.37 -16.05
N TRP A 139 1.61 -1.43 -15.25
CA TRP A 139 2.83 -0.65 -15.51
C TRP A 139 3.08 -0.25 -16.98
N GLY A 140 2.54 0.92 -17.37
CA GLY A 140 3.04 1.70 -18.49
C GLY A 140 2.25 1.60 -19.79
N LEU A 141 1.45 2.64 -20.08
CA LEU A 141 1.25 3.23 -21.41
C LEU A 141 0.30 4.43 -21.29
N GLY A 142 0.85 5.64 -21.48
CA GLY A 142 0.09 6.82 -21.86
C GLY A 142 -0.64 7.57 -20.74
N ARG A 143 -0.48 8.90 -20.73
CA ARG A 143 -1.40 9.81 -20.03
C ARG A 143 -2.83 9.47 -20.43
N VAL A 144 -3.64 8.99 -19.51
CA VAL A 144 -5.06 8.80 -19.75
C VAL A 144 -5.75 10.14 -19.50
N PRO A 145 -6.32 10.80 -20.52
CA PRO A 145 -6.95 12.10 -20.33
C PRO A 145 -8.26 11.91 -19.57
N LEU A 146 -8.35 12.49 -18.37
CA LEU A 146 -9.56 12.85 -17.59
C LEU A 146 -10.64 11.79 -17.31
N ARG A 147 -10.51 10.54 -17.77
CA ARG A 147 -11.20 9.32 -17.28
C ARG A 147 -10.57 8.08 -17.93
N PRO A 148 -10.13 7.05 -17.19
CA PRO A 148 -9.72 5.82 -17.83
C PRO A 148 -10.93 5.07 -18.37
N PRO A 149 -10.85 4.46 -19.57
CA PRO A 149 -11.84 3.48 -19.99
C PRO A 149 -11.63 2.23 -19.14
N THR A 150 -12.45 2.04 -18.11
CA THR A 150 -12.53 0.77 -17.42
C THR A 150 -13.26 -0.20 -18.34
N SER A 151 -12.52 -1.12 -18.96
CA SER A 151 -13.12 -2.27 -19.64
C SER A 151 -13.66 -3.22 -18.57
N VAL A 152 -14.84 -2.92 -18.02
CA VAL A 152 -15.56 -3.87 -17.17
C VAL A 152 -16.18 -4.92 -18.09
N GLY A 153 -15.65 -6.15 -18.04
CA GLY A 153 -16.20 -7.29 -18.75
C GLY A 153 -17.08 -8.12 -17.82
N PHE A 154 -18.35 -8.31 -18.18
CA PHE A 154 -19.24 -9.24 -17.50
C PHE A 154 -19.43 -10.48 -18.37
N ILE A 155 -19.18 -11.67 -17.82
CA ILE A 155 -19.54 -12.93 -18.47
C ILE A 155 -20.92 -13.34 -17.95
N ARG A 156 -21.92 -13.32 -18.84
CA ARG A 156 -23.23 -13.93 -18.56
C ARG A 156 -23.08 -15.44 -18.71
N ALA A 157 -23.25 -16.22 -17.65
CA ALA A 157 -23.51 -17.64 -17.84
C ALA A 157 -24.95 -17.83 -18.35
N GLY A 158 -25.13 -18.86 -19.17
CA GLY A 158 -26.46 -19.37 -19.52
C GLY A 158 -27.24 -19.83 -18.28
N PRO A 159 -28.49 -20.31 -18.45
CA PRO A 159 -29.43 -20.62 -17.35
C PRO A 159 -29.04 -21.81 -16.45
N ALA A 160 -27.76 -22.18 -16.38
CA ALA A 160 -27.28 -23.14 -15.39
C ALA A 160 -27.36 -22.49 -14.00
N GLU A 161 -28.02 -23.17 -13.07
CA GLU A 161 -28.14 -22.79 -11.67
C GLU A 161 -26.76 -22.38 -11.13
N CYS A 162 -26.65 -21.15 -10.63
CA CYS A 162 -25.49 -20.73 -9.88
C CYS A 162 -25.40 -21.65 -8.66
N PRO A 163 -24.34 -22.44 -8.47
CA PRO A 163 -24.20 -23.24 -7.27
C PRO A 163 -24.22 -22.29 -6.07
N ALA A 164 -24.96 -22.66 -5.02
CA ALA A 164 -25.00 -21.88 -3.80
C ALA A 164 -23.57 -21.65 -3.31
N TRP A 165 -23.19 -20.38 -3.16
CA TRP A 165 -21.90 -20.03 -2.60
C TRP A 165 -21.85 -20.58 -1.17
N PRO A 166 -20.81 -21.33 -0.76
CA PRO A 166 -20.70 -21.75 0.62
C PRO A 166 -20.66 -20.50 1.48
N VAL A 167 -21.66 -20.34 2.36
CA VAL A 167 -21.65 -19.29 3.37
C VAL A 167 -20.41 -19.54 4.21
N MET A 168 -19.41 -18.65 4.11
CA MET A 168 -18.26 -18.72 5.00
C MET A 168 -18.74 -18.41 6.40
N ASP A 169 -18.69 -19.43 7.26
CA ASP A 169 -18.92 -19.30 8.69
C ASP A 169 -17.87 -18.35 9.27
N SER A 170 -18.30 -17.16 9.69
CA SER A 170 -17.44 -16.12 10.24
C SER A 170 -17.00 -16.39 11.69
N SER A 171 -17.13 -17.63 12.18
CA SER A 171 -16.83 -18.01 13.57
C SER A 171 -15.60 -18.92 13.75
N ARG A 172 -14.62 -18.88 12.85
CA ARG A 172 -13.34 -19.59 13.02
C ARG A 172 -12.13 -18.70 12.80
#